data_AF-A0AAU9G1W0-F1
#
_entry.id   AF-A0AAU9G1W0-F1
#
_cell.length_a   1.000
_cell.length_b   1.000
_cell.length_c   1.000
_cell.angle_alpha   90.00
_cell.angle_beta   90.00
_cell.angle_gamma   90.00
#
_symmetry.space_group_name_H-M   'P 1'
#
loop_
_entity.id
_entity.type
_entity.pdbx_description
1 polymer ?
#
loop_
_entity_poly.entity_id
_entity_poly.type
_entity_poly.pdbx_seq_one_letter_code
_entity_poly.pdbx_strand_id
1 'polypeptide(L)'
;MSIKIYLPIDYFSLKERTNLYGQVQINEDNVVVYYVVDAIDFDFNSKSMEHGTTSDLRFLGSILCSDTCAEQQNIYHQLDMRICFTYDRNEPNISLGYIGITPEHLTKIKIILYHKKIVQGLYVHDENTLEQPPEGRGSSNCDFLELFRLVQPEVGSHRPRNKVLKSGLHLLHLVADAPIQLFKYTAENVFINNIMVHTTVYKHFKEWQLICDKSSRRKNIALDRMLGILLMVIMFSLVTPPGDILIQISHGIINQLYSLLNVLEGSPIGLKLNIHLNNFFLDCFKYHIQLWSMFLDLIEPIVRQVFLAIGVFGCLGFTFQIALLADLISIVALHSHCFHIYTKVLYKVEKKGLSVLWQVVRGNRYNILKRRIEAQNYMDRQLYLATIFFSAILFLFPTTLVYYVVFAVLKSLTHATLGIFEFVRRQLLFFPLEVCLKWLRKELHEIDCLKIEDVALHTQAFLLHKRYKIDVAVYKIRV
;
A
#
# COMPACT_ATOMS: atom_id res chain seq x y z
N MET A 1 54.97 7.50 -6.75
CA MET A 1 54.06 7.13 -5.66
C MET A 1 52.66 7.67 -5.96
N SER A 2 51.58 6.91 -5.69
CA SER A 2 50.20 7.38 -5.92
C SER A 2 49.40 7.36 -4.62
N ILE A 3 48.48 8.32 -4.47
CA ILE A 3 47.68 8.48 -3.24
C ILE A 3 46.21 8.24 -3.57
N LYS A 4 45.56 7.37 -2.80
CA LYS A 4 44.10 7.16 -2.85
C LYS A 4 43.49 7.61 -1.53
N ILE A 5 42.41 8.39 -1.59
CA ILE A 5 41.68 8.87 -0.42
C ILE A 5 40.23 8.41 -0.58
N TYR A 6 39.78 7.48 0.25
CA TYR A 6 38.38 7.08 0.33
C TYR A 6 37.67 7.99 1.33
N LEU A 7 36.71 8.79 0.84
CA LEU A 7 35.97 9.77 1.64
C LEU A 7 34.46 9.51 1.53
N PRO A 8 33.72 9.45 2.65
CA PRO A 8 32.26 9.44 2.62
C PRO A 8 31.71 10.66 1.88
N ILE A 9 30.73 10.45 1.01
CA ILE A 9 30.12 11.54 0.22
C ILE A 9 29.50 12.63 1.12
N ASP A 10 29.01 12.25 2.29
CA ASP A 10 28.44 13.15 3.29
C ASP A 10 29.43 14.22 3.73
N TYR A 11 30.73 13.90 3.77
CA TYR A 11 31.79 14.83 4.18
C TYR A 11 32.28 15.71 3.02
N PHE A 12 32.09 15.30 1.76
CA PHE A 12 32.50 16.08 0.59
C PHE A 12 31.75 17.42 0.45
N SER A 13 30.58 17.53 1.07
CA SER A 13 29.75 18.75 1.05
C SER A 13 29.68 19.45 2.42
N LEU A 14 30.39 18.93 3.41
CA LEU A 14 30.31 19.39 4.79
C LEU A 14 31.17 20.66 4.98
N LYS A 15 30.53 21.80 5.24
CA LYS A 15 31.19 23.10 5.48
C LYS A 15 31.32 23.41 6.97
N GLU A 16 31.76 22.43 7.75
CA GLU A 16 31.91 22.53 9.20
C GLU A 16 33.30 22.05 9.61
N ARG A 17 33.79 22.58 10.75
CA ARG A 17 35.12 22.22 11.27
C ARG A 17 35.05 20.82 11.87
N THR A 18 35.68 19.85 11.22
CA THR A 18 35.48 18.43 11.56
C THR A 18 36.80 17.67 11.52
N ASN A 19 37.09 16.90 12.56
CA ASN A 19 38.22 15.97 12.59
C ASN A 19 37.88 14.67 11.89
N LEU A 20 38.77 14.21 11.01
CA LEU A 20 38.65 12.99 10.23
C LEU A 20 39.47 11.85 10.87
N TYR A 21 38.81 10.72 11.06
CA TYR A 21 39.36 9.51 11.65
C TYR A 21 39.30 8.35 10.65
N GLY A 22 40.32 7.49 10.71
CA GLY A 22 40.47 6.43 9.73
C GLY A 22 41.75 5.62 9.86
N GLN A 23 42.11 4.92 8.78
CA GLN A 23 43.34 4.13 8.72
C GLN A 23 44.16 4.51 7.48
N VAL A 24 45.49 4.43 7.62
CA VAL A 24 46.43 4.59 6.50
C VAL A 24 47.12 3.27 6.25
N GLN A 25 47.13 2.83 5.01
CA GLN A 25 47.86 1.65 4.56
C GLN A 25 48.83 2.04 3.45
N ILE A 26 50.03 1.47 3.49
CA ILE A 26 51.05 1.63 2.45
C ILE A 26 51.19 0.27 1.78
N ASN A 27 50.76 0.16 0.53
CA ASN A 27 50.87 -1.07 -0.26
C ASN A 27 52.29 -1.22 -0.83
N GLU A 28 52.68 -2.48 -1.09
CA GLU A 28 54.00 -2.84 -1.66
C GLU A 28 54.31 -2.12 -2.99
N ASP A 29 53.27 -1.69 -3.72
CA ASP A 29 53.36 -0.95 -4.99
C ASP A 29 53.62 0.57 -4.84
N ASN A 30 54.10 1.06 -3.68
CA ASN A 30 54.25 2.49 -3.39
C ASN A 30 52.94 3.29 -3.60
N VAL A 31 51.82 2.73 -3.13
CA VAL A 31 50.51 3.39 -3.10
C VAL A 31 50.11 3.62 -1.64
N VAL A 32 49.84 4.87 -1.27
CA VAL A 32 49.31 5.21 0.05
C VAL A 32 47.80 5.34 -0.06
N VAL A 33 47.09 4.58 0.76
CA VAL A 33 45.64 4.60 0.82
C VAL A 33 45.20 5.16 2.17
N TYR A 34 44.39 6.20 2.13
CA TYR A 34 43.74 6.79 3.28
C TYR A 34 42.26 6.40 3.27
N TYR A 35 41.84 5.67 4.30
CA TYR A 35 40.45 5.30 4.50
C TYR A 35 39.85 6.23 5.55
N VAL A 36 39.06 7.23 5.13
CA VAL A 36 38.29 8.07 6.05
C VAL A 36 36.99 7.35 6.37
N VAL A 37 36.75 7.06 7.64
CA VAL A 37 35.63 6.22 8.10
C VAL A 37 34.67 7.02 8.96
N ASP A 38 35.21 7.88 9.83
CA ASP A 38 34.43 8.65 10.78
C ASP A 38 34.91 10.09 10.88
N ALA A 39 34.01 10.96 11.33
CA ALA A 39 34.32 12.36 11.54
C ALA A 39 33.66 12.86 12.82
N ILE A 40 34.38 13.65 13.62
CA ILE A 40 33.90 14.21 14.90
C ILE A 40 34.08 15.72 14.85
N ASP A 41 33.08 16.47 15.31
CA ASP A 41 33.12 17.93 15.36
C ASP A 41 34.33 18.44 16.16
N PHE A 42 35.00 19.47 15.64
CA PHE A 42 36.23 20.01 16.23
C PHE A 42 35.94 21.25 17.10
N ASP A 43 36.05 21.09 18.43
CA ASP A 43 35.86 22.16 19.42
C ASP A 43 37.20 22.71 19.96
N PHE A 44 37.40 24.03 19.88
CA PHE A 44 38.66 24.71 20.27
C PHE A 44 38.81 24.96 21.79
N ASN A 45 37.84 24.57 22.62
CA ASN A 45 37.71 25.06 24.00
C ASN A 45 38.32 24.16 25.10
N SER A 46 38.93 23.00 24.79
CA SER A 46 39.64 22.22 25.79
C SER A 46 41.14 22.54 25.79
N LYS A 47 41.64 23.05 26.93
CA LYS A 47 43.08 23.23 27.22
C LYS A 47 43.87 21.92 27.32
N SER A 48 43.29 20.79 26.93
CA SER A 48 43.92 19.49 26.76
C SER A 48 43.72 19.03 25.32
N MET A 49 44.83 18.79 24.63
CA MET A 49 44.93 18.36 23.23
C MET A 49 44.62 16.86 23.11
N GLU A 50 43.48 16.42 23.65
CA GLU A 50 43.07 15.01 23.63
C GLU A 50 42.41 14.69 22.30
N HIS A 51 43.12 13.95 21.45
CA HIS A 51 42.53 13.31 20.29
C HIS A 51 41.53 12.27 20.81
N GLY A 52 40.23 12.50 20.62
CA GLY A 52 39.21 11.52 21.00
C GLY A 52 39.55 10.16 20.39
N THR A 53 39.76 9.15 21.24
CA THR A 53 40.08 7.79 20.82
C THR A 53 38.77 7.05 20.52
N THR A 54 38.43 6.90 19.25
CA THR A 54 37.57 5.80 18.77
C THR A 54 38.44 4.55 18.69
N SER A 55 37.98 3.44 19.26
CA SER A 55 38.78 2.31 19.74
C SER A 55 39.83 1.75 18.77
N ASP A 56 39.64 1.85 17.45
CA ASP A 56 40.59 1.31 16.46
C ASP A 56 40.99 2.27 15.32
N LEU A 57 40.54 3.53 15.33
CA LEU A 57 40.79 4.49 14.24
C LEU A 57 41.80 5.57 14.61
N ARG A 58 42.74 5.85 13.69
CA ARG A 58 43.76 6.89 13.86
C ARG A 58 43.24 8.24 13.37
N PHE A 59 43.68 9.31 14.04
CA PHE A 59 43.48 10.66 13.54
C PHE A 59 44.22 10.83 12.19
N LEU A 60 43.50 11.26 11.15
CA LEU A 60 44.05 11.49 9.81
C LEU A 60 44.25 12.98 9.52
N GLY A 61 43.42 13.85 10.08
CA GLY A 61 43.49 15.30 9.92
C GLY A 61 42.09 15.92 9.94
N SER A 62 41.89 17.10 9.39
CA SER A 62 40.63 17.84 9.60
C SER A 62 40.13 18.59 8.36
N ILE A 63 38.84 18.88 8.35
CA ILE A 63 38.18 19.83 7.46
C ILE A 63 38.19 21.20 8.14
N LEU A 64 38.84 22.19 7.55
CA LEU A 64 39.01 23.55 8.09
C LEU A 64 38.50 24.62 7.12
N CYS A 65 38.25 25.83 7.64
CA CYS A 65 37.91 26.97 6.79
C CYS A 65 39.20 27.58 6.20
N SER A 66 39.15 27.98 4.93
CA SER A 66 40.30 28.53 4.21
C SER A 66 40.92 29.74 4.93
N ASP A 67 40.08 30.63 5.47
CA ASP A 67 40.52 31.85 6.18
C ASP A 67 41.36 31.53 7.43
N THR A 68 40.93 30.55 8.23
CA THR A 68 41.68 30.09 9.41
C THR A 68 43.04 29.47 9.07
N CYS A 69 43.16 28.84 7.90
CA CYS A 69 44.43 28.29 7.44
C CYS A 69 45.40 29.38 6.96
N ALA A 70 44.89 30.50 6.44
CA ALA A 70 45.70 31.62 5.98
C ALA A 70 46.31 32.43 7.14
N GLU A 71 45.61 32.52 8.29
CA GLU A 71 46.05 33.28 9.46
C GLU A 71 47.18 32.61 10.26
N GLN A 72 47.30 31.28 10.21
CA GLN A 72 48.31 30.52 10.96
C GLN A 72 49.02 29.53 10.03
N GLN A 73 50.14 29.97 9.45
CA GLN A 73 50.89 29.26 8.41
C GLN A 73 51.40 27.84 8.76
N ASN A 74 51.32 27.39 10.02
CA ASN A 74 51.82 26.08 10.47
C ASN A 74 50.79 25.22 11.25
N ILE A 75 49.49 25.52 11.15
CA ILE A 75 48.42 24.73 11.81
C ILE A 75 48.58 23.23 11.55
N TYR A 76 48.91 22.85 10.31
CA TYR A 76 48.95 21.45 9.89
C TYR A 76 49.99 20.62 10.65
N HIS A 77 51.15 21.22 10.95
CA HIS A 77 52.23 20.57 11.72
C HIS A 77 51.98 20.62 13.22
N GLN A 78 51.28 21.64 13.73
CA GLN A 78 50.94 21.73 15.15
C GLN A 78 49.90 20.70 15.57
N LEU A 79 49.02 20.31 14.64
CA LEU A 79 47.93 19.37 14.89
C LEU A 79 48.20 17.96 14.34
N ASP A 80 49.44 17.64 13.95
CA ASP A 80 49.85 16.33 13.40
C ASP A 80 48.92 15.82 12.27
N MET A 81 48.45 16.72 11.41
CA MET A 81 47.53 16.37 10.32
C MET A 81 48.28 15.65 9.20
N ARG A 82 47.70 14.57 8.67
CA ARG A 82 48.19 13.88 7.46
C ARG A 82 47.45 14.31 6.21
N ILE A 83 46.17 14.66 6.34
CA ILE A 83 45.31 15.20 5.27
C ILE A 83 44.52 16.38 5.83
N CYS A 84 44.48 17.51 5.12
CA CYS A 84 43.56 18.59 5.43
C CYS A 84 42.73 18.99 4.22
N PHE A 85 41.42 19.06 4.41
CA PHE A 85 40.50 19.63 3.44
C PHE A 85 40.12 21.05 3.87
N THR A 86 40.05 21.97 2.93
CA THR A 86 39.67 23.37 3.17
C THR A 86 38.38 23.70 2.43
N TYR A 87 37.43 24.34 3.12
CA TYR A 87 36.24 24.90 2.48
C TYR A 87 36.28 26.42 2.47
N ASP A 88 35.82 26.99 1.35
CA ASP A 88 35.41 28.39 1.25
C ASP A 88 33.88 28.48 1.44
N ARG A 89 33.40 29.58 2.02
CA ARG A 89 31.97 29.89 2.09
C ARG A 89 31.38 30.08 0.68
N ASN A 90 32.17 30.57 -0.26
CA ASN A 90 31.73 30.91 -1.61
C ASN A 90 31.69 29.71 -2.57
N GLU A 91 32.59 28.74 -2.41
CA GLU A 91 32.63 27.55 -3.25
C GLU A 91 31.76 26.41 -2.68
N PRO A 92 31.07 25.62 -3.52
CA PRO A 92 30.17 24.56 -3.04
C PRO A 92 30.91 23.34 -2.45
N ASN A 93 32.17 23.12 -2.80
CA ASN A 93 32.91 21.89 -2.49
C ASN A 93 34.11 22.16 -1.58
N ILE A 94 34.53 21.16 -0.81
CA ILE A 94 35.84 21.19 -0.14
C ILE A 94 36.97 20.92 -1.15
N SER A 95 38.07 21.62 -0.96
CA SER A 95 39.33 21.43 -1.68
C SER A 95 40.35 20.72 -0.79
N LEU A 96 41.30 19.99 -1.38
CA LEU A 96 42.36 19.33 -0.62
C LEU A 96 43.52 20.33 -0.42
N GLY A 97 43.63 20.89 0.79
CA GLY A 97 44.57 21.96 1.11
C GLY A 97 45.96 21.47 1.51
N TYR A 98 46.06 20.31 2.18
CA TYR A 98 47.35 19.78 2.64
C TYR A 98 47.39 18.24 2.66
N ILE A 99 48.56 17.69 2.32
CA ILE A 99 48.90 16.28 2.47
C ILE A 99 50.29 16.20 3.09
N GLY A 100 50.44 15.51 4.23
CA GLY A 100 51.71 15.42 4.95
C GLY A 100 52.75 14.49 4.31
N ILE A 101 52.35 13.66 3.35
CA ILE A 101 53.28 12.79 2.60
C ILE A 101 53.51 13.41 1.22
N THR A 102 54.63 14.10 1.05
CA THR A 102 55.09 14.65 -0.24
C THR A 102 56.27 13.83 -0.76
N PRO A 103 56.04 12.79 -1.60
CA PRO A 103 57.13 12.05 -2.21
C PRO A 103 57.78 12.85 -3.35
N GLU A 104 59.08 12.63 -3.61
CA GLU A 104 59.86 13.33 -4.66
C GLU A 104 59.22 13.21 -6.06
N HIS A 105 58.49 12.12 -6.33
CA HIS A 105 57.72 11.89 -7.56
C HIS A 105 56.29 11.39 -7.27
N LEU A 106 55.36 12.34 -7.13
CA LEU A 106 53.92 12.08 -7.01
C LEU A 106 53.28 11.99 -8.40
N THR A 107 52.64 10.85 -8.73
CA THR A 107 52.07 10.65 -10.07
C THR A 107 50.61 11.09 -10.17
N LYS A 108 49.75 10.64 -9.25
CA LYS A 108 48.31 10.96 -9.21
C LYS A 108 47.76 10.88 -7.79
N ILE A 109 46.87 11.81 -7.44
CA ILE A 109 45.99 11.73 -6.26
C ILE A 109 44.58 11.37 -6.76
N LYS A 110 43.96 10.35 -6.18
CA LYS A 110 42.59 9.94 -6.48
C LYS A 110 41.74 10.05 -5.22
N ILE A 111 40.70 10.87 -5.26
CA ILE A 111 39.67 10.91 -4.22
C ILE A 111 38.51 10.03 -4.69
N ILE A 112 38.14 9.03 -3.90
CA ILE A 112 37.07 8.08 -4.18
C ILE A 112 35.96 8.35 -3.18
N LEU A 113 34.84 8.85 -3.68
CA LEU A 113 33.66 9.11 -2.86
C LEU A 113 32.83 7.83 -2.75
N TYR A 114 32.44 7.48 -1.51
CA TYR A 114 31.58 6.32 -1.27
C TYR A 114 30.41 6.68 -0.37
N HIS A 115 29.33 5.93 -0.51
CA HIS A 115 28.13 6.12 0.31
C HIS A 115 28.15 5.13 1.48
N LYS A 116 28.35 5.62 2.71
CA LYS A 116 28.51 4.79 3.92
C LYS A 116 27.38 3.76 4.07
N LYS A 117 26.12 4.19 3.90
CA LYS A 117 24.93 3.31 3.97
C LYS A 117 24.90 2.19 2.92
N ILE A 118 25.38 2.45 1.70
CA ILE A 118 25.38 1.44 0.61
C ILE A 118 26.44 0.39 0.91
N VAL A 119 27.65 0.82 1.31
CA VAL A 119 28.75 -0.10 1.68
C VAL A 119 28.36 -0.98 2.88
N GLN A 120 27.63 -0.42 3.86
CA GLN A 120 27.07 -1.18 4.99
C GLN A 120 25.96 -2.17 4.58
N GLY A 121 25.14 -1.81 3.59
CA GLY A 121 24.00 -2.63 3.13
C GLY A 121 24.37 -3.81 2.23
N LEU A 122 25.63 -3.93 1.81
CA LEU A 122 26.11 -5.05 1.00
C LEU A 122 26.28 -6.36 1.78
N TYR A 123 26.05 -6.36 3.10
CA TYR A 123 26.01 -7.57 3.92
C TYR A 123 24.63 -8.25 3.82
N VAL A 124 24.56 -9.36 3.10
CA VAL A 124 23.43 -10.30 3.15
C VAL A 124 23.67 -11.21 4.36
N HIS A 125 22.73 -11.19 5.33
CA HIS A 125 22.67 -12.20 6.40
C HIS A 125 22.44 -13.58 5.76
N ASP A 126 23.50 -14.34 5.56
CA ASP A 126 23.40 -15.79 5.39
C ASP A 126 24.08 -16.44 6.61
N GLU A 127 23.24 -16.82 7.58
CA GLU A 127 23.65 -17.34 8.90
C GLU A 127 24.19 -18.78 8.86
N ASN A 128 24.48 -19.35 7.68
CA ASN A 128 24.89 -20.75 7.54
C ASN A 128 26.11 -20.94 6.65
N THR A 129 27.23 -20.27 6.92
CA THR A 129 28.55 -20.87 6.62
C THR A 129 29.64 -20.27 7.50
N LEU A 130 30.03 -21.04 8.50
CA LEU A 130 31.15 -20.76 9.39
C LEU A 130 32.42 -21.26 8.71
N GLU A 131 32.93 -20.51 7.72
CA GLU A 131 34.28 -20.74 7.19
C GLU A 131 35.00 -19.41 6.99
N GLN A 132 36.03 -19.19 7.81
CA GLN A 132 37.09 -18.23 7.55
C GLN A 132 37.74 -18.59 6.21
N PRO A 133 37.99 -17.63 5.29
CA PRO A 133 38.73 -17.95 4.08
C PRO A 133 40.19 -18.30 4.46
N PRO A 134 40.76 -19.37 3.89
CA PRO A 134 42.08 -19.86 4.27
C PRO A 134 43.17 -18.85 3.88
N GLU A 135 44.09 -18.61 4.81
CA GLU A 135 45.38 -17.99 4.53
C GLU A 135 46.14 -18.86 3.52
N GLY A 136 46.17 -18.46 2.25
CA GLY A 136 46.82 -19.26 1.23
C GLY A 136 46.80 -18.67 -0.17
N ARG A 137 47.85 -17.91 -0.49
CA ARG A 137 48.40 -17.60 -1.83
C ARG A 137 47.52 -16.81 -2.81
N GLY A 138 47.92 -15.55 -3.00
CA GLY A 138 47.93 -14.92 -4.32
C GLY A 138 46.61 -14.34 -4.80
N SER A 139 46.08 -13.33 -4.11
CA SER A 139 45.09 -12.43 -4.68
C SER A 139 45.19 -11.07 -3.97
N SER A 140 45.50 -10.04 -4.75
CA SER A 140 45.87 -8.69 -4.34
C SER A 140 44.94 -8.05 -3.31
N ASN A 141 45.52 -7.29 -2.38
CA ASN A 141 44.85 -6.32 -1.50
C ASN A 141 43.75 -5.56 -2.26
N CYS A 142 42.50 -5.96 -2.07
CA CYS A 142 41.36 -5.27 -2.66
C CYS A 142 40.95 -4.15 -1.71
N ASP A 143 41.26 -2.90 -2.06
CA ASP A 143 40.94 -1.71 -1.24
C ASP A 143 39.46 -1.68 -0.79
N PHE A 144 38.55 -2.25 -1.58
CA PHE A 144 37.13 -2.30 -1.28
C PHE A 144 36.79 -3.27 -0.14
N LEU A 145 37.52 -4.39 -0.04
CA LEU A 145 37.35 -5.36 1.05
C LEU A 145 37.85 -4.79 2.38
N GLU A 146 38.92 -4.01 2.33
CA GLU A 146 39.46 -3.33 3.50
C GLU A 146 38.56 -2.16 3.94
N LEU A 147 38.10 -1.32 3.01
CA LEU A 147 37.09 -0.30 3.28
C LEU A 147 35.83 -0.92 3.89
N PHE A 148 35.40 -2.08 3.40
CA PHE A 148 34.27 -2.82 3.96
C PHE A 148 34.53 -3.26 5.41
N ARG A 149 35.70 -3.84 5.71
CA ARG A 149 36.08 -4.22 7.08
C ARG A 149 36.06 -3.03 8.03
N LEU A 150 36.56 -1.88 7.60
CA LEU A 150 36.67 -0.67 8.41
C LEU A 150 35.33 0.04 8.65
N VAL A 151 34.37 -0.13 7.74
CA VAL A 151 33.03 0.50 7.83
C VAL A 151 32.02 -0.41 8.57
N GLN A 152 32.45 -1.60 9.01
CA GLN A 152 31.63 -2.46 9.87
C GLN A 152 31.28 -1.76 11.18
N PRO A 153 30.04 -1.91 11.68
CA PRO A 153 29.69 -1.37 12.98
C PRO A 153 30.52 -2.08 14.07
N GLU A 154 31.32 -1.33 14.83
CA GLU A 154 31.93 -1.84 16.06
C GLU A 154 30.82 -2.45 16.94
N VAL A 155 31.03 -3.69 17.41
CA VAL A 155 30.25 -4.27 18.52
C VAL A 155 30.72 -3.57 19.80
N GLY A 156 30.38 -2.28 19.91
CA GLY A 156 30.78 -1.37 20.96
C GLY A 156 29.61 -1.06 21.89
N SER A 157 29.81 -1.42 23.16
CA SER A 157 29.02 -1.09 24.35
C SER A 157 28.05 0.09 24.21
N HIS A 158 26.75 -0.25 24.28
CA HIS A 158 25.65 0.71 24.37
C HIS A 158 25.86 1.71 25.53
N ARG A 159 26.15 2.98 25.21
CA ARG A 159 25.83 4.10 26.11
C ARG A 159 24.31 4.09 26.39
N PRO A 160 23.87 3.98 27.65
CA PRO A 160 22.47 3.73 27.97
C PRO A 160 21.75 5.06 28.12
N ARG A 161 21.30 5.66 27.01
CA ARG A 161 20.35 6.79 27.12
C ARG A 161 19.19 6.80 26.13
N ASN A 162 19.13 5.85 25.19
CA ASN A 162 17.99 5.67 24.28
C ASN A 162 17.56 4.20 24.10
N LYS A 163 18.02 3.29 24.97
CA LYS A 163 17.66 1.86 24.89
C LYS A 163 16.23 1.61 25.35
N VAL A 164 15.73 2.34 26.34
CA VAL A 164 14.33 2.22 26.80
C VAL A 164 13.35 2.77 25.77
N LEU A 165 13.68 3.89 25.11
CA LEU A 165 12.84 4.46 24.06
C LEU A 165 12.86 3.61 22.77
N LYS A 166 14.02 3.11 22.34
CA LYS A 166 14.11 2.20 21.18
C LYS A 166 13.55 0.81 21.45
N SER A 167 13.77 0.24 22.64
CA SER A 167 13.20 -1.05 23.05
C SER A 167 11.68 -0.94 23.22
N GLY A 168 11.20 0.14 23.81
CA GLY A 168 9.78 0.47 23.88
C GLY A 168 9.15 0.64 22.49
N LEU A 169 9.83 1.31 21.56
CA LEU A 169 9.36 1.45 20.17
C LEU A 169 9.37 0.10 19.42
N HIS A 170 10.39 -0.73 19.60
CA HIS A 170 10.46 -2.07 19.00
C HIS A 170 9.39 -3.01 19.55
N LEU A 171 9.16 -2.98 20.87
CA LEU A 171 8.08 -3.71 21.51
C LEU A 171 6.72 -3.20 21.04
N LEU A 172 6.55 -1.89 20.89
CA LEU A 172 5.33 -1.28 20.35
C LEU A 172 5.08 -1.72 18.90
N HIS A 173 6.10 -1.74 18.05
CA HIS A 173 6.00 -2.24 16.68
C HIS A 173 5.69 -3.74 16.63
N LEU A 174 6.28 -4.55 17.51
CA LEU A 174 6.02 -6.00 17.56
C LEU A 174 4.62 -6.33 18.09
N VAL A 175 4.15 -5.61 19.12
CA VAL A 175 2.76 -5.68 19.61
C VAL A 175 1.78 -5.18 18.56
N ALA A 176 2.17 -4.15 17.80
CA ALA A 176 1.40 -3.68 16.67
C ALA A 176 1.33 -4.76 15.57
N ASP A 177 2.40 -5.45 15.23
CA ASP A 177 2.35 -6.43 14.13
C ASP A 177 1.73 -7.79 14.53
N ALA A 178 1.61 -8.07 15.83
CA ALA A 178 1.06 -9.34 16.34
C ALA A 178 -0.39 -9.67 15.87
N PRO A 179 -1.37 -8.76 15.89
CA PRO A 179 -2.71 -9.02 15.36
C PRO A 179 -2.72 -9.39 13.86
N ILE A 180 -1.84 -8.77 13.08
CA ILE A 180 -1.74 -9.02 11.63
C ILE A 180 -1.14 -10.41 11.40
N GLN A 181 -0.13 -10.78 12.18
CA GLN A 181 0.49 -12.10 12.11
C GLN A 181 -0.48 -13.21 12.54
N LEU A 182 -1.30 -12.96 13.57
CA LEU A 182 -2.39 -13.86 13.97
C LEU A 182 -3.43 -14.01 12.86
N PHE A 183 -3.87 -12.89 12.27
CA PHE A 183 -4.83 -12.93 11.17
C PHE A 183 -4.30 -13.71 9.97
N LYS A 184 -3.02 -13.49 9.60
CA LYS A 184 -2.34 -14.23 8.53
C LYS A 184 -2.38 -15.74 8.79
N TYR A 185 -2.01 -16.17 10.00
CA TYR A 185 -2.05 -17.59 10.37
C TYR A 185 -3.47 -18.17 10.29
N THR A 186 -4.49 -17.41 10.74
CA THR A 186 -5.88 -17.86 10.63
C THR A 186 -6.39 -17.93 9.19
N ALA A 187 -5.96 -17.00 8.32
CA ALA A 187 -6.37 -16.94 6.92
C ALA A 187 -5.68 -18.00 6.03
N GLU A 188 -4.49 -18.47 6.42
CA GLU A 188 -3.75 -19.53 5.72
C GLU A 188 -4.31 -20.94 5.98
N ASN A 189 -5.16 -21.13 6.99
CA ASN A 189 -5.80 -22.40 7.27
C ASN A 189 -6.77 -22.79 6.13
N VAL A 190 -6.63 -23.99 5.56
CA VAL A 190 -7.38 -24.49 4.39
C VAL A 190 -8.90 -24.40 4.57
N PHE A 191 -9.41 -24.75 5.76
CA PHE A 191 -10.84 -24.71 6.04
C PHE A 191 -11.37 -23.26 6.04
N ILE A 192 -10.68 -22.39 6.77
CA ILE A 192 -11.07 -20.98 6.91
C ILE A 192 -10.93 -20.27 5.57
N ASN A 193 -9.85 -20.54 4.83
CA ASN A 193 -9.60 -19.97 3.51
C ASN A 193 -10.78 -20.24 2.56
N ASN A 194 -11.28 -21.48 2.50
CA ASN A 194 -12.39 -21.81 1.60
C ASN A 194 -13.67 -21.01 1.90
N ILE A 195 -13.92 -20.69 3.17
CA ILE A 195 -15.05 -19.86 3.60
C ILE A 195 -14.75 -18.37 3.34
N MET A 196 -13.57 -17.91 3.71
CA MET A 196 -13.20 -16.51 3.69
C MET A 196 -12.96 -15.98 2.27
N VAL A 197 -12.60 -16.83 1.29
CA VAL A 197 -12.34 -16.45 -0.11
C VAL A 197 -13.50 -15.65 -0.74
N HIS A 198 -14.73 -15.91 -0.32
CA HIS A 198 -15.91 -15.19 -0.83
C HIS A 198 -16.16 -13.84 -0.15
N THR A 199 -15.57 -13.60 1.02
CA THR A 199 -15.74 -12.38 1.82
C THR A 199 -14.91 -11.22 1.26
N THR A 200 -15.37 -9.99 1.48
CA THR A 200 -14.63 -8.79 1.06
C THR A 200 -13.39 -8.57 1.93
N VAL A 201 -13.44 -9.00 3.19
CA VAL A 201 -12.29 -8.91 4.13
C VAL A 201 -11.09 -9.70 3.65
N TYR A 202 -11.30 -10.93 3.19
CA TYR A 202 -10.19 -11.76 2.69
C TYR A 202 -9.57 -11.20 1.40
N LYS A 203 -10.41 -10.71 0.47
CA LYS A 203 -9.94 -10.03 -0.74
C LYS A 203 -9.11 -8.81 -0.37
N HIS A 204 -9.58 -8.02 0.59
CA HIS A 204 -8.85 -6.86 1.09
C HIS A 204 -7.54 -7.27 1.76
N PHE A 205 -7.51 -8.33 2.57
CA PHE A 205 -6.29 -8.83 3.19
C PHE A 205 -5.21 -9.18 2.15
N LYS A 206 -5.58 -9.86 1.05
CA LYS A 206 -4.64 -10.13 -0.05
C LYS A 206 -4.11 -8.86 -0.71
N GLU A 207 -4.99 -7.89 -0.98
CA GLU A 207 -4.58 -6.59 -1.53
C GLU A 207 -3.61 -5.86 -0.58
N TRP A 208 -3.92 -5.88 0.73
CA TRP A 208 -3.11 -5.25 1.76
C TRP A 208 -1.72 -5.90 1.87
N GLN A 209 -1.66 -7.23 1.86
CA GLN A 209 -0.40 -7.98 1.90
C GLN A 209 0.52 -7.62 0.71
N LEU A 210 -0.04 -7.54 -0.49
CA LEU A 210 0.72 -7.15 -1.69
C LEU A 210 1.27 -5.71 -1.61
N ILE A 211 0.56 -4.80 -0.94
CA ILE A 211 1.03 -3.43 -0.71
C ILE A 211 2.18 -3.42 0.31
N CYS A 212 2.08 -4.24 1.37
CA CYS A 212 3.12 -4.39 2.37
C CYS A 212 4.42 -4.96 1.76
N ASP A 213 4.33 -6.00 0.95
CA ASP A 213 5.48 -6.64 0.28
C ASP A 213 6.23 -5.66 -0.63
N LYS A 214 5.51 -4.74 -1.28
CA LYS A 214 6.11 -3.73 -2.17
C LYS A 214 6.80 -2.58 -1.40
N SER A 215 6.67 -2.52 -0.07
CA SER A 215 7.29 -1.55 0.87
C SER A 215 7.15 -0.03 0.55
N SER A 216 6.43 0.34 -0.51
CA SER A 216 6.41 1.71 -1.04
C SER A 216 5.47 2.67 -0.28
N ARG A 217 4.56 2.16 0.57
CA ARG A 217 3.45 2.96 1.12
C ARG A 217 3.20 2.75 2.62
N ARG A 218 4.27 2.61 3.41
CA ARG A 218 4.18 2.37 4.87
C ARG A 218 3.42 3.49 5.60
N LYS A 219 3.50 4.74 5.13
CA LYS A 219 2.79 5.88 5.75
C LYS A 219 1.27 5.77 5.65
N ASN A 220 0.75 5.24 4.53
CA ASN A 220 -0.70 5.02 4.35
C ASN A 220 -1.21 3.93 5.29
N ILE A 221 -0.45 2.84 5.44
CA ILE A 221 -0.79 1.75 6.35
C ILE A 221 -0.76 2.24 7.81
N ALA A 222 0.23 3.06 8.17
CA ALA A 222 0.28 3.67 9.49
C ALA A 222 -0.93 4.59 9.75
N LEU A 223 -1.32 5.42 8.78
CA LEU A 223 -2.51 6.27 8.90
C LEU A 223 -3.80 5.44 9.02
N ASP A 224 -3.96 4.42 8.18
CA ASP A 224 -5.10 3.50 8.21
C ASP A 224 -5.26 2.83 9.58
N ARG A 225 -4.13 2.42 10.16
CA ARG A 225 -4.08 1.84 11.51
C ARG A 225 -4.43 2.84 12.60
N MET A 226 -3.91 4.06 12.53
CA MET A 226 -4.25 5.13 13.47
C MET A 226 -5.74 5.46 13.41
N LEU A 227 -6.31 5.53 12.21
CA LEU A 227 -7.74 5.78 12.00
C LEU A 227 -8.60 4.62 12.53
N GLY A 228 -8.15 3.38 12.36
CA GLY A 228 -8.84 2.18 12.87
C GLY A 228 -8.84 2.11 14.40
N ILE A 229 -7.70 2.41 15.04
CA ILE A 229 -7.60 2.49 16.50
C ILE A 229 -8.45 3.66 17.04
N LEU A 230 -8.43 4.82 16.37
CA LEU A 230 -9.28 5.94 16.74
C LEU A 230 -10.76 5.56 16.70
N LEU A 231 -11.22 4.93 15.61
CA LEU A 231 -12.60 4.45 15.51
C LEU A 231 -12.90 3.41 16.59
N MET A 232 -12.00 2.46 16.83
CA MET A 232 -12.15 1.46 17.90
C MET A 232 -12.37 2.13 19.26
N VAL A 233 -11.51 3.09 19.65
CA VAL A 233 -11.64 3.81 20.92
C VAL A 233 -12.97 4.56 20.99
N ILE A 234 -13.39 5.23 19.91
CA ILE A 234 -14.69 5.90 19.83
C ILE A 234 -15.84 4.89 20.02
N MET A 235 -15.79 3.74 19.35
CA MET A 235 -16.83 2.70 19.46
C MET A 235 -16.93 2.10 20.86
N PHE A 236 -15.81 1.93 21.57
CA PHE A 236 -15.79 1.40 22.93
C PHE A 236 -16.04 2.45 24.03
N SER A 237 -15.75 3.73 23.77
CA SER A 237 -15.83 4.81 24.78
C SER A 237 -17.09 5.68 24.69
N LEU A 238 -17.66 5.88 23.50
CA LEU A 238 -18.74 6.86 23.28
C LEU A 238 -20.14 6.25 23.08
N VAL A 239 -20.26 4.93 22.89
CA VAL A 239 -21.53 4.31 22.46
C VAL A 239 -22.09 3.40 23.56
N THR A 240 -23.40 3.47 23.78
CA THR A 240 -24.23 2.32 24.23
C THR A 240 -23.79 1.04 23.50
N PRO A 241 -24.06 -0.19 23.99
CA PRO A 241 -23.54 -1.40 23.38
C PRO A 241 -23.66 -1.32 21.85
N PRO A 242 -22.55 -1.27 21.10
CA PRO A 242 -22.54 -0.66 19.78
C PRO A 242 -23.38 -1.43 18.74
N GLY A 243 -23.78 -2.67 19.07
CA GLY A 243 -24.79 -3.43 18.34
C GLY A 243 -26.21 -2.83 18.36
N ASP A 244 -26.57 -2.05 19.39
CA ASP A 244 -27.91 -1.45 19.54
C ASP A 244 -28.22 -0.48 18.38
N ILE A 245 -27.21 0.26 17.90
CA ILE A 245 -27.34 1.16 16.75
C ILE A 245 -27.70 0.37 15.49
N LEU A 246 -27.06 -0.77 15.26
CA LEU A 246 -27.31 -1.57 14.08
C LEU A 246 -28.71 -2.20 14.10
N ILE A 247 -29.18 -2.61 15.28
CA ILE A 247 -30.54 -3.11 15.48
C ILE A 247 -31.55 -2.01 15.19
N GLN A 248 -31.32 -0.79 15.70
CA GLN A 248 -32.15 0.37 15.37
C GLN A 248 -32.17 0.69 13.87
N ILE A 249 -31.01 0.64 13.20
CA ILE A 249 -30.92 0.83 11.74
C ILE A 249 -31.70 -0.28 11.03
N SER A 250 -31.58 -1.52 11.49
CA SER A 250 -32.27 -2.68 10.92
C SER A 250 -33.80 -2.54 11.01
N HIS A 251 -34.34 -2.21 12.19
CA HIS A 251 -35.76 -1.91 12.33
C HIS A 251 -36.18 -0.68 11.52
N GLY A 252 -35.32 0.33 11.39
CA GLY A 252 -35.51 1.46 10.48
C GLY A 252 -35.69 1.02 9.03
N ILE A 253 -34.82 0.12 8.52
CA ILE A 253 -34.92 -0.43 7.17
C ILE A 253 -36.22 -1.23 6.99
N ILE A 254 -36.60 -2.05 7.98
CA ILE A 254 -37.86 -2.79 7.98
C ILE A 254 -39.05 -1.83 7.87
N ASN A 255 -39.07 -0.76 8.65
CA ASN A 255 -40.14 0.25 8.61
C ASN A 255 -40.22 0.96 7.26
N GLN A 256 -39.07 1.28 6.65
CA GLN A 256 -39.04 1.86 5.30
C GLN A 256 -39.57 0.90 4.24
N LEU A 257 -39.29 -0.40 4.36
CA LEU A 257 -39.86 -1.42 3.47
C LEU A 257 -41.37 -1.55 3.65
N TYR A 258 -41.89 -1.50 4.88
CA TYR A 258 -43.33 -1.47 5.13
C TYR A 258 -43.99 -0.21 4.54
N SER A 259 -43.37 0.96 4.73
CA SER A 259 -43.83 2.22 4.13
C SER A 259 -43.90 2.11 2.60
N LEU A 260 -42.88 1.55 1.97
CA LEU A 260 -42.84 1.32 0.53
C LEU A 260 -43.96 0.37 0.05
N LEU A 261 -44.24 -0.71 0.78
CA LEU A 261 -45.35 -1.62 0.48
C LEU A 261 -46.71 -0.93 0.67
N ASN A 262 -46.88 -0.08 1.68
CA ASN A 262 -48.11 0.68 1.88
C ASN A 262 -48.32 1.70 0.74
N VAL A 263 -47.27 2.29 0.18
CA VAL A 263 -47.35 3.13 -1.02
C VAL A 263 -47.77 2.31 -2.25
N LEU A 264 -47.28 1.07 -2.38
CA LEU A 264 -47.69 0.14 -3.45
C LEU A 264 -49.17 -0.28 -3.31
N GLU A 265 -49.71 -0.31 -2.09
CA GLU A 265 -51.12 -0.59 -1.80
C GLU A 265 -52.06 0.52 -2.30
N GLY A 266 -51.70 1.79 -2.08
CA GLY A 266 -52.53 2.95 -2.39
C GLY A 266 -52.60 3.38 -3.86
N SER A 267 -51.97 2.63 -4.79
CA SER A 267 -51.66 3.02 -6.18
C SER A 267 -50.42 3.92 -6.31
N PRO A 268 -49.25 3.36 -6.68
CA PRO A 268 -48.05 4.16 -6.89
C PRO A 268 -48.21 5.02 -8.15
N ILE A 269 -47.96 6.34 -8.02
CA ILE A 269 -47.90 7.29 -9.16
C ILE A 269 -49.23 7.33 -9.95
N GLY A 270 -50.36 6.94 -9.34
CA GLY A 270 -51.67 6.87 -10.00
C GLY A 270 -51.82 5.72 -11.01
N LEU A 271 -50.88 4.76 -11.02
CA LEU A 271 -50.98 3.58 -11.86
C LEU A 271 -51.93 2.55 -11.21
N LYS A 272 -53.05 2.27 -11.87
CA LYS A 272 -54.04 1.31 -11.38
C LYS A 272 -53.52 -0.12 -11.56
N LEU A 273 -52.97 -0.68 -10.50
CA LEU A 273 -52.49 -2.06 -10.45
C LEU A 273 -53.69 -3.03 -10.39
N ASN A 274 -53.48 -4.26 -10.86
CA ASN A 274 -54.46 -5.34 -10.65
C ASN A 274 -54.61 -5.61 -9.14
N ILE A 275 -55.80 -5.36 -8.59
CA ILE A 275 -56.08 -5.38 -7.15
C ILE A 275 -55.77 -6.75 -6.53
N HIS A 276 -56.20 -7.84 -7.17
CA HIS A 276 -56.02 -9.19 -6.64
C HIS A 276 -54.54 -9.59 -6.58
N LEU A 277 -53.80 -9.33 -7.67
CA LEU A 277 -52.37 -9.62 -7.72
C LEU A 277 -51.57 -8.71 -6.77
N ASN A 278 -51.95 -7.43 -6.68
CA ASN A 278 -51.31 -6.46 -5.78
C ASN A 278 -51.43 -6.93 -4.32
N ASN A 279 -52.64 -7.26 -3.88
CA ASN A 279 -52.89 -7.73 -2.51
C ASN A 279 -52.13 -9.02 -2.22
N PHE A 280 -52.11 -9.98 -3.16
CA PHE A 280 -51.31 -11.18 -3.00
C PHE A 280 -49.80 -10.90 -2.82
N PHE A 281 -49.24 -9.98 -3.61
CA PHE A 281 -47.83 -9.58 -3.43
C PHE A 281 -47.61 -8.86 -2.12
N LEU A 282 -48.50 -7.94 -1.73
CA LEU A 282 -48.41 -7.23 -0.46
C LEU A 282 -48.39 -8.22 0.71
N ASP A 283 -49.31 -9.18 0.75
CA ASP A 283 -49.38 -10.17 1.81
C ASP A 283 -48.11 -11.03 1.87
N CYS A 284 -47.64 -11.50 0.70
CA CYS A 284 -46.41 -12.30 0.60
C CYS A 284 -45.16 -11.54 1.06
N PHE A 285 -44.98 -10.29 0.60
CA PHE A 285 -43.82 -9.47 0.98
C PHE A 285 -43.90 -9.00 2.43
N LYS A 286 -45.08 -8.59 2.92
CA LYS A 286 -45.28 -8.22 4.34
C LYS A 286 -44.96 -9.41 5.25
N TYR A 287 -45.46 -10.61 4.93
CA TYR A 287 -45.12 -11.83 5.67
C TYR A 287 -43.62 -12.12 5.68
N HIS A 288 -42.95 -12.00 4.54
CA HIS A 288 -41.50 -12.24 4.46
C HIS A 288 -40.68 -11.20 5.24
N ILE A 289 -41.09 -9.92 5.23
CA ILE A 289 -40.48 -8.89 6.06
C ILE A 289 -40.66 -9.22 7.55
N GLN A 290 -41.85 -9.66 7.96
CA GLN A 290 -42.10 -10.09 9.34
C GLN A 290 -41.22 -11.28 9.74
N LEU A 291 -41.07 -12.27 8.86
CA LEU A 291 -40.17 -13.40 9.08
C LEU A 291 -38.71 -12.94 9.23
N TRP A 292 -38.29 -11.99 8.40
CA TRP A 292 -36.95 -11.40 8.49
C TRP A 292 -36.74 -10.62 9.79
N SER A 293 -37.74 -9.87 10.26
CA SER A 293 -37.69 -9.19 11.56
C SER A 293 -37.49 -10.20 12.69
N MET A 294 -38.29 -11.27 12.73
CA MET A 294 -38.16 -12.32 13.74
C MET A 294 -36.79 -13.01 13.69
N PHE A 295 -36.26 -13.22 12.47
CA PHE A 295 -34.92 -13.76 12.30
C PHE A 295 -33.85 -12.82 12.85
N LEU A 296 -33.96 -11.51 12.59
CA LEU A 296 -33.04 -10.50 13.12
C LEU A 296 -33.06 -10.44 14.64
N ASP A 297 -34.26 -10.47 15.24
CA ASP A 297 -34.43 -10.50 16.70
C ASP A 297 -33.77 -11.76 17.30
N LEU A 298 -33.85 -12.90 16.60
CA LEU A 298 -33.19 -14.14 17.04
C LEU A 298 -31.65 -14.08 16.96
N ILE A 299 -31.10 -13.46 15.92
CA ILE A 299 -29.64 -13.36 15.73
C ILE A 299 -29.02 -12.13 16.40
N GLU A 300 -29.82 -11.27 17.01
CA GLU A 300 -29.41 -10.08 17.74
C GLU A 300 -28.14 -10.26 18.60
N PRO A 301 -28.05 -11.28 19.50
CA PRO A 301 -26.84 -11.46 20.32
C PRO A 301 -25.59 -11.77 19.50
N ILE A 302 -25.73 -12.51 18.40
CA ILE A 302 -24.63 -12.84 17.49
C ILE A 302 -24.18 -11.57 16.76
N VAL A 303 -25.13 -10.78 16.26
CA VAL A 303 -24.88 -9.52 15.56
C VAL A 303 -24.12 -8.54 16.48
N ARG A 304 -24.49 -8.47 17.77
CA ARG A 304 -23.77 -7.66 18.76
C ARG A 304 -22.33 -8.14 18.97
N GLN A 305 -22.09 -9.44 19.03
CA GLN A 305 -20.73 -10.00 19.11
C GLN A 305 -19.90 -9.71 17.85
N VAL A 306 -20.49 -9.84 16.67
CA VAL A 306 -19.83 -9.51 15.40
C VAL A 306 -19.42 -8.03 15.37
N PHE A 307 -20.26 -7.13 15.87
CA PHE A 307 -19.93 -5.70 15.89
C PHE A 307 -18.79 -5.36 16.86
N LEU A 308 -18.74 -6.03 18.02
CA LEU A 308 -17.58 -5.94 18.93
C LEU A 308 -16.31 -6.47 18.25
N ALA A 309 -16.42 -7.58 17.49
CA ALA A 309 -15.30 -8.07 16.70
C ALA A 309 -14.85 -7.04 15.66
N ILE A 310 -15.76 -6.38 14.92
CA ILE A 310 -15.41 -5.28 14.00
C ILE A 310 -14.63 -4.17 14.72
N GLY A 311 -15.05 -3.81 15.94
CA GLY A 311 -14.32 -2.88 16.79
C GLY A 311 -12.87 -3.32 17.04
N VAL A 312 -12.68 -4.55 17.54
CA VAL A 312 -11.35 -5.13 17.84
C VAL A 312 -10.47 -5.24 16.58
N PHE A 313 -11.06 -5.56 15.43
CA PHE A 313 -10.36 -5.61 14.14
C PHE A 313 -9.85 -4.23 13.68
N GLY A 314 -10.27 -3.13 14.34
CA GLY A 314 -9.65 -1.81 14.18
C GLY A 314 -8.17 -1.76 14.49
N CYS A 315 -7.66 -2.70 15.29
CA CYS A 315 -6.21 -2.86 15.52
C CYS A 315 -5.43 -3.19 14.23
N LEU A 316 -6.08 -3.77 13.22
CA LEU A 316 -5.47 -4.09 11.92
C LEU A 316 -5.49 -2.90 10.96
N GLY A 317 -6.50 -2.04 11.05
CA GLY A 317 -6.71 -0.91 10.14
C GLY A 317 -8.18 -0.55 9.97
N PHE A 318 -8.45 0.71 9.63
CA PHE A 318 -9.80 1.18 9.33
C PHE A 318 -10.36 0.53 8.05
N THR A 319 -9.51 0.24 7.07
CA THR A 319 -9.90 -0.46 5.84
C THR A 319 -10.41 -1.87 6.10
N PHE A 320 -9.89 -2.54 7.12
CA PHE A 320 -10.41 -3.85 7.58
C PHE A 320 -11.79 -3.73 8.22
N GLN A 321 -12.03 -2.68 9.01
CA GLN A 321 -13.35 -2.41 9.59
C GLN A 321 -14.39 -2.11 8.50
N ILE A 322 -14.04 -1.32 7.49
CA ILE A 322 -14.91 -1.06 6.33
C ILE A 322 -15.23 -2.36 5.58
N ALA A 323 -14.25 -3.24 5.38
CA ALA A 323 -14.48 -4.51 4.70
C ALA A 323 -15.44 -5.41 5.49
N LEU A 324 -15.26 -5.54 6.81
CA LEU A 324 -16.18 -6.31 7.65
C LEU A 324 -17.59 -5.68 7.67
N LEU A 325 -17.70 -4.36 7.69
CA LEU A 325 -18.98 -3.66 7.63
C LEU A 325 -19.68 -3.89 6.29
N ALA A 326 -18.94 -3.91 5.18
CA ALA A 326 -19.49 -4.23 3.86
C ALA A 326 -20.03 -5.66 3.79
N ASP A 327 -19.32 -6.64 4.38
CA ASP A 327 -19.81 -8.02 4.48
C ASP A 327 -21.09 -8.10 5.35
N LEU A 328 -21.16 -7.35 6.45
CA LEU A 328 -22.34 -7.27 7.29
C LEU A 328 -23.55 -6.66 6.57
N ILE A 329 -23.35 -5.56 5.83
CA ILE A 329 -24.40 -4.94 5.00
C ILE A 329 -24.90 -5.93 3.94
N SER A 330 -24.01 -6.71 3.33
CA SER A 330 -24.38 -7.75 2.36
C SER A 330 -25.29 -8.82 2.98
N ILE A 331 -25.00 -9.26 4.21
CA ILE A 331 -25.84 -10.21 4.96
C ILE A 331 -27.20 -9.58 5.30
N VAL A 332 -27.22 -8.34 5.82
CA VAL A 332 -28.47 -7.66 6.18
C VAL A 332 -29.34 -7.45 4.95
N ALA A 333 -28.76 -7.14 3.79
CA ALA A 333 -29.50 -6.92 2.54
C ALA A 333 -29.99 -8.20 1.84
N LEU A 334 -29.76 -9.38 2.43
CA LEU A 334 -30.16 -10.67 1.85
C LEU A 334 -31.67 -10.76 1.57
N HIS A 335 -32.52 -10.25 2.46
CA HIS A 335 -33.98 -10.25 2.28
C HIS A 335 -34.39 -9.46 1.02
N SER A 336 -33.81 -8.28 0.79
CA SER A 336 -34.05 -7.48 -0.42
C SER A 336 -33.54 -8.18 -1.68
N HIS A 337 -32.41 -8.89 -1.58
CA HIS A 337 -31.90 -9.73 -2.66
C HIS A 337 -32.89 -10.85 -3.04
N CYS A 338 -33.52 -11.50 -2.05
CA CYS A 338 -34.56 -12.51 -2.27
C CYS A 338 -35.78 -11.92 -2.99
N PHE A 339 -36.28 -10.74 -2.56
CA PHE A 339 -37.39 -10.05 -3.23
C PHE A 339 -37.11 -9.73 -4.69
N HIS A 340 -35.90 -9.25 -4.98
CA HIS A 340 -35.49 -9.00 -6.35
C HIS A 340 -35.47 -10.31 -7.17
N ILE A 341 -35.01 -11.43 -6.61
CA ILE A 341 -35.02 -12.71 -7.32
C ILE A 341 -36.46 -13.14 -7.63
N TYR A 342 -37.36 -13.10 -6.64
CA TYR A 342 -38.75 -13.53 -6.82
C TYR A 342 -39.44 -12.75 -7.95
N THR A 343 -39.36 -11.42 -7.88
CA THR A 343 -39.96 -10.54 -8.89
C THR A 343 -39.28 -10.65 -10.25
N LYS A 344 -37.95 -10.81 -10.30
CA LYS A 344 -37.21 -11.03 -11.55
C LYS A 344 -37.61 -12.33 -12.24
N VAL A 345 -37.78 -13.42 -11.49
CA VAL A 345 -38.23 -14.71 -12.03
C VAL A 345 -39.63 -14.55 -12.60
N LEU A 346 -40.55 -13.95 -11.84
CA LEU A 346 -41.92 -13.76 -12.28
C LEU A 346 -42.01 -12.86 -13.52
N TYR A 347 -41.32 -11.72 -13.52
CA TYR A 347 -41.22 -10.83 -14.68
C TYR A 347 -40.69 -11.56 -15.93
N LYS A 348 -39.68 -12.42 -15.78
CA LYS A 348 -39.14 -13.23 -16.89
C LYS A 348 -40.15 -14.24 -17.41
N VAL A 349 -40.88 -14.92 -16.52
CA VAL A 349 -41.92 -15.89 -16.86
C VAL A 349 -43.05 -15.20 -17.61
N GLU A 350 -43.57 -14.09 -17.10
CA GLU A 350 -44.63 -13.32 -17.75
C GLU A 350 -44.19 -12.75 -19.10
N LYS A 351 -43.00 -12.15 -19.19
CA LYS A 351 -42.47 -11.62 -20.46
C LYS A 351 -42.33 -12.72 -21.51
N LYS A 352 -41.82 -13.90 -21.13
CA LYS A 352 -41.68 -15.04 -22.04
C LYS A 352 -43.05 -15.61 -22.41
N GLY A 353 -43.96 -15.73 -21.45
CA GLY A 353 -45.34 -16.16 -21.66
C GLY A 353 -46.06 -15.26 -22.66
N LEU A 354 -46.01 -13.94 -22.43
CA LEU A 354 -46.61 -12.94 -23.32
C LEU A 354 -46.03 -13.01 -24.74
N SER A 355 -44.70 -13.18 -24.87
CA SER A 355 -44.03 -13.35 -26.17
C SER A 355 -44.50 -14.60 -26.93
N VAL A 356 -44.63 -15.73 -26.23
CA VAL A 356 -45.10 -16.98 -26.84
C VAL A 356 -46.58 -16.89 -27.20
N LEU A 357 -47.43 -16.41 -26.29
CA LEU A 357 -48.87 -16.29 -26.55
C LEU A 357 -49.13 -15.30 -27.68
N TRP A 358 -48.37 -14.21 -27.77
CA TRP A 358 -48.45 -13.26 -28.89
C TRP A 358 -48.21 -13.93 -30.25
N GLN A 359 -47.29 -14.88 -30.33
CA GLN A 359 -47.08 -15.66 -31.55
C GLN A 359 -48.28 -16.55 -31.85
N VAL A 360 -48.81 -17.26 -30.85
CA VAL A 360 -49.98 -18.13 -30.99
C VAL A 360 -51.21 -17.34 -31.44
N VAL A 361 -51.47 -16.17 -30.85
CA VAL A 361 -52.58 -15.26 -31.22
C VAL A 361 -52.45 -14.79 -32.68
N ARG A 362 -51.24 -14.73 -33.24
CA ARG A 362 -50.99 -14.41 -34.65
C ARG A 362 -51.01 -15.63 -35.59
N GLY A 363 -51.30 -16.83 -35.07
CA GLY A 363 -51.25 -18.07 -35.86
C GLY A 363 -49.82 -18.54 -36.15
N ASN A 364 -48.83 -18.10 -35.38
CA ASN A 364 -47.41 -18.39 -35.60
C ASN A 364 -46.85 -19.28 -34.48
N ARG A 365 -45.90 -20.15 -34.83
CA ARG A 365 -45.16 -21.01 -33.89
C ARG A 365 -43.66 -20.87 -34.12
N TYR A 366 -42.89 -20.69 -33.04
CA TYR A 366 -41.43 -20.80 -33.12
C TYR A 366 -41.00 -22.26 -33.25
N ASN A 367 -40.36 -22.59 -34.37
CA ASN A 367 -39.79 -23.92 -34.62
C ASN A 367 -38.38 -23.99 -34.05
N ILE A 368 -38.18 -24.78 -32.98
CA ILE A 368 -36.88 -24.93 -32.30
C ILE A 368 -35.83 -25.57 -33.21
N LEU A 369 -36.24 -26.53 -34.06
CA LEU A 369 -35.33 -27.26 -34.96
C LEU A 369 -34.80 -26.37 -36.07
N LYS A 370 -35.65 -25.49 -36.60
CA LYS A 370 -35.31 -24.57 -37.71
C LYS A 370 -34.95 -23.16 -37.26
N ARG A 371 -34.99 -22.88 -35.95
CA ARG A 371 -34.75 -21.57 -35.32
C ARG A 371 -35.48 -20.40 -36.01
N ARG A 372 -36.71 -20.62 -36.48
CA ARG A 372 -37.52 -19.61 -37.18
C ARG A 372 -38.99 -19.64 -36.76
N ILE A 373 -39.69 -18.53 -36.96
CA ILE A 373 -41.14 -18.43 -36.77
C ILE A 373 -41.83 -18.93 -38.03
N GLU A 374 -42.74 -19.90 -37.89
CA GLU A 374 -43.51 -20.49 -38.98
C GLU A 374 -45.02 -20.30 -38.72
N ALA A 375 -45.80 -20.13 -39.77
CA ALA A 375 -47.26 -20.16 -39.68
C ALA A 375 -47.71 -21.58 -39.29
N GLN A 376 -48.64 -21.68 -38.35
CA GLN A 376 -49.20 -22.94 -37.87
C GLN A 376 -50.73 -22.83 -37.86
N ASN A 377 -51.38 -23.83 -38.44
CA ASN A 377 -52.85 -23.90 -38.41
C ASN A 377 -53.30 -24.36 -37.02
N TYR A 378 -53.60 -23.40 -36.14
CA TYR A 378 -54.25 -23.64 -34.86
C TYR A 378 -55.76 -23.79 -35.04
N MET A 379 -56.41 -24.62 -34.22
CA MET A 379 -57.87 -24.66 -34.19
C MET A 379 -58.45 -23.40 -33.55
N ASP A 380 -59.65 -22.97 -33.95
CA ASP A 380 -60.29 -21.76 -33.41
C ASP A 380 -60.39 -21.76 -31.88
N ARG A 381 -60.70 -22.93 -31.28
CA ARG A 381 -60.74 -23.10 -29.82
C ARG A 381 -59.40 -22.83 -29.14
N GLN A 382 -58.29 -23.23 -29.77
CA GLN A 382 -56.95 -22.99 -29.24
C GLN A 382 -56.57 -21.52 -29.32
N LEU A 383 -56.92 -20.86 -30.42
CA LEU A 383 -56.68 -19.43 -30.62
C LEU A 383 -57.48 -18.58 -29.62
N TYR A 384 -58.74 -18.95 -29.38
CA TYR A 384 -59.59 -18.32 -28.37
C TYR A 384 -59.00 -18.44 -26.96
N LEU A 385 -58.59 -19.65 -26.57
CA LEU A 385 -57.97 -19.89 -25.27
C LEU A 385 -56.65 -19.11 -25.11
N ALA A 386 -55.80 -19.09 -26.15
CA ALA A 386 -54.56 -18.31 -26.15
C ALA A 386 -54.83 -16.81 -26.00
N THR A 387 -55.90 -16.29 -26.62
CA THR A 387 -56.28 -14.89 -26.51
C THR A 387 -56.74 -14.53 -25.09
N ILE A 388 -57.51 -15.40 -24.43
CA ILE A 388 -57.91 -15.21 -23.03
C ILE A 388 -56.69 -15.17 -22.11
N PHE A 389 -55.80 -16.16 -22.21
CA PHE A 389 -54.59 -16.18 -21.38
C PHE A 389 -53.65 -15.01 -21.70
N PHE A 390 -53.54 -14.61 -22.97
CA PHE A 390 -52.75 -13.47 -23.38
C PHE A 390 -53.27 -12.19 -22.73
N SER A 391 -54.58 -11.95 -22.82
CA SER A 391 -55.21 -10.80 -22.19
C SER A 391 -55.06 -10.83 -20.67
N ALA A 392 -55.22 -11.99 -20.03
CA ALA A 392 -55.06 -12.12 -18.58
C ALA A 392 -53.64 -11.77 -18.12
N ILE A 393 -52.61 -12.35 -18.75
CA ILE A 393 -51.20 -12.06 -18.44
C ILE A 393 -50.88 -10.59 -18.77
N LEU A 394 -51.40 -10.06 -19.88
CA LEU A 394 -51.18 -8.66 -20.26
C LEU A 394 -51.73 -7.68 -19.22
N PHE A 395 -52.87 -7.99 -18.58
CA PHE A 395 -53.43 -7.16 -17.51
C PHE A 395 -52.74 -7.35 -16.15
N LEU A 396 -52.08 -8.48 -15.90
CA LEU A 396 -51.30 -8.74 -14.69
C LEU A 396 -49.89 -8.14 -14.77
N PHE A 397 -49.33 -8.07 -15.99
CA PHE A 397 -47.96 -7.65 -16.26
C PHE A 397 -47.56 -6.27 -15.69
N PRO A 398 -48.39 -5.21 -15.76
CA PRO A 398 -48.04 -3.91 -15.20
C PRO A 398 -47.77 -3.98 -13.69
N THR A 399 -48.54 -4.79 -12.95
CA THR A 399 -48.33 -4.99 -11.51
C THR A 399 -46.97 -5.63 -11.26
N THR A 400 -46.68 -6.76 -11.90
CA THR A 400 -45.39 -7.46 -11.76
C THR A 400 -44.21 -6.57 -12.17
N LEU A 401 -44.37 -5.76 -13.23
CA LEU A 401 -43.34 -4.82 -13.69
C LEU A 401 -43.01 -3.77 -12.63
N VAL A 402 -44.01 -3.17 -12.00
CA VAL A 402 -43.81 -2.16 -10.94
C VAL A 402 -43.03 -2.77 -9.77
N TYR A 403 -43.46 -3.93 -9.27
CA TYR A 403 -42.75 -4.62 -8.18
C TYR A 403 -41.30 -4.99 -8.56
N TYR A 404 -41.08 -5.48 -9.78
CA TYR A 404 -39.74 -5.77 -10.27
C TYR A 404 -38.85 -4.53 -10.30
N VAL A 405 -39.35 -3.40 -10.80
CA VAL A 405 -38.59 -2.15 -10.86
C VAL A 405 -38.25 -1.65 -9.46
N VAL A 406 -39.22 -1.62 -8.54
CA VAL A 406 -39.01 -1.16 -7.16
C VAL A 406 -37.91 -1.98 -6.47
N PHE A 407 -37.99 -3.31 -6.49
CA PHE A 407 -36.96 -4.14 -5.87
C PHE A 407 -35.64 -4.16 -6.63
N ALA A 408 -35.64 -3.93 -7.95
CA ALA A 408 -34.41 -3.73 -8.72
C ALA A 408 -33.70 -2.44 -8.32
N VAL A 409 -34.43 -1.34 -8.07
CA VAL A 409 -33.86 -0.09 -7.57
C VAL A 409 -33.28 -0.29 -6.18
N LEU A 410 -34.00 -0.95 -5.26
CA LEU A 410 -33.48 -1.28 -3.93
C LEU A 410 -32.19 -2.11 -4.00
N LYS A 411 -32.16 -3.15 -4.84
CA LYS A 411 -30.95 -3.95 -5.06
C LYS A 411 -29.80 -3.13 -5.64
N SER A 412 -30.10 -2.26 -6.60
CA SER A 412 -29.09 -1.38 -7.20
C SER A 412 -28.51 -0.41 -6.17
N LEU A 413 -29.34 0.12 -5.27
CA LEU A 413 -28.91 1.00 -4.19
C LEU A 413 -27.98 0.27 -3.22
N THR A 414 -28.31 -0.96 -2.81
CA THR A 414 -27.42 -1.79 -1.99
C THR A 414 -26.08 -2.09 -2.69
N HIS A 415 -26.09 -2.41 -3.98
CA HIS A 415 -24.84 -2.60 -4.71
C HIS A 415 -24.02 -1.32 -4.83
N ALA A 416 -24.68 -0.17 -5.00
CA ALA A 416 -24.02 1.13 -5.03
C ALA A 416 -23.39 1.46 -3.67
N THR A 417 -24.06 1.22 -2.54
CA THR A 417 -23.49 1.45 -1.21
C THR A 417 -22.25 0.58 -0.97
N LEU A 418 -22.31 -0.72 -1.29
CA LEU A 418 -21.14 -1.61 -1.21
C LEU A 418 -19.99 -1.12 -2.11
N GLY A 419 -20.30 -0.65 -3.32
CA GLY A 419 -19.31 -0.06 -4.23
C GLY A 419 -18.67 1.22 -3.68
N ILE A 420 -19.44 2.07 -2.99
CA ILE A 420 -18.92 3.27 -2.34
C ILE A 420 -17.96 2.89 -1.20
N PHE A 421 -18.31 1.91 -0.36
CA PHE A 421 -17.42 1.42 0.68
C PHE A 421 -16.11 0.87 0.10
N GLU A 422 -16.19 0.08 -0.98
CA GLU A 422 -15.00 -0.42 -1.67
C GLU A 422 -14.16 0.72 -2.26
N PHE A 423 -14.79 1.73 -2.86
CA PHE A 423 -14.11 2.91 -3.38
C PHE A 423 -13.38 3.67 -2.28
N VAL A 424 -14.06 4.00 -1.17
CA VAL A 424 -13.47 4.72 -0.02
C VAL A 424 -12.29 3.94 0.55
N ARG A 425 -12.44 2.62 0.73
CA ARG A 425 -11.38 1.73 1.20
C ARG A 425 -10.14 1.79 0.30
N ARG A 426 -10.32 1.66 -1.01
CA ARG A 426 -9.22 1.72 -1.98
C ARG A 426 -8.58 3.10 -2.00
N GLN A 427 -9.37 4.18 -1.93
CA GLN A 427 -8.84 5.54 -1.87
C GLN A 427 -7.94 5.71 -0.66
N LEU A 428 -8.33 5.23 0.53
CA LEU A 428 -7.50 5.35 1.73
C LEU A 428 -6.13 4.66 1.58
N LEU A 429 -6.09 3.46 0.98
CA LEU A 429 -4.85 2.70 0.75
C LEU A 429 -3.98 3.30 -0.35
N PHE A 430 -4.59 3.77 -1.44
CA PHE A 430 -3.88 4.23 -2.62
C PHE A 430 -3.62 5.74 -2.64
N PHE A 431 -4.10 6.50 -1.64
CA PHE A 431 -3.92 7.94 -1.56
C PHE A 431 -2.43 8.31 -1.54
N PRO A 432 -1.97 9.29 -2.33
CA PRO A 432 -0.57 9.72 -2.34
C PRO A 432 -0.26 10.60 -1.12
N LEU A 433 -0.38 10.07 0.11
CA LEU A 433 -0.12 10.81 1.34
C LEU A 433 1.29 11.37 1.37
N GLU A 434 2.26 10.62 0.83
CA GLU A 434 3.67 11.03 0.82
C GLU A 434 3.89 12.32 0.03
N VAL A 435 3.27 12.43 -1.14
CA VAL A 435 3.34 13.62 -1.99
C VAL A 435 2.60 14.77 -1.33
N CYS A 436 1.42 14.51 -0.74
CA CYS A 436 0.64 15.52 -0.03
C CYS A 436 1.40 16.08 1.18
N LEU A 437 2.02 15.22 2.00
CA LEU A 437 2.84 15.61 3.15
C LEU A 437 4.07 16.43 2.74
N LYS A 438 4.76 16.04 1.66
CA LYS A 438 5.90 16.80 1.12
C LYS A 438 5.46 18.16 0.59
N TRP A 439 4.33 18.22 -0.10
CA TRP A 439 3.72 19.47 -0.55
C TRP A 439 3.38 20.39 0.64
N LEU A 440 2.75 19.85 1.69
CA LEU A 440 2.34 20.60 2.87
C LEU A 440 3.54 21.12 3.69
N ARG A 441 4.66 20.38 3.67
CA ARG A 441 5.93 20.78 4.30
C ARG A 441 6.77 21.73 3.44
N LYS A 442 6.36 22.02 2.19
CA LYS A 442 7.15 22.79 1.19
C LYS A 442 8.56 22.22 0.92
N GLU A 443 8.80 20.95 1.24
CA GLU A 443 10.06 20.24 0.95
C GLU A 443 9.95 19.54 -0.42
N LEU A 444 9.77 20.31 -1.49
CA LEU A 444 9.83 19.80 -2.87
C LEU A 444 11.26 19.92 -3.41
N HIS A 445 12.18 19.19 -2.79
CA HIS A 445 13.56 19.06 -3.26
C HIS A 445 13.92 17.58 -3.40
N GLU A 446 13.12 16.82 -4.14
CA GLU A 446 13.47 15.45 -4.54
C GLU A 446 13.41 15.31 -6.06
N ILE A 447 14.52 14.85 -6.62
CA ILE A 447 14.85 14.69 -8.05
C ILE A 447 14.19 13.40 -8.60
N ASP A 448 13.04 12.99 -8.06
CA ASP A 448 12.39 11.72 -8.43
C ASP A 448 11.56 11.81 -9.73
N CYS A 449 11.53 12.98 -10.36
CA CYS A 449 10.90 13.21 -11.65
C CYS A 449 11.93 13.37 -12.78
N LEU A 450 12.89 12.44 -12.88
CA LEU A 450 13.76 12.35 -14.05
C LEU A 450 12.96 11.86 -15.26
N LYS A 451 12.60 12.78 -16.16
CA LYS A 451 11.98 12.43 -17.44
C LYS A 451 13.10 12.06 -18.42
N ILE A 452 13.21 10.78 -18.75
CA ILE A 452 14.14 10.28 -19.77
C ILE A 452 13.50 10.57 -21.13
N GLU A 453 14.02 11.56 -21.86
CA GLU A 453 13.66 11.80 -23.26
C GLU A 453 14.68 11.08 -24.14
N ASP A 454 14.19 10.17 -24.99
CA ASP A 454 15.00 9.51 -26.00
C ASP A 454 15.41 10.55 -27.04
N VAL A 455 16.71 10.82 -27.13
CA VAL A 455 17.22 11.77 -28.12
C VAL A 455 17.31 11.01 -29.43
N ALA A 456 16.40 11.32 -30.35
CA ALA A 456 16.43 10.78 -31.70
C ALA A 456 17.74 11.21 -32.40
N LEU A 457 18.78 10.38 -32.25
CA LEU A 457 20.02 10.50 -33.01
C LEU A 457 19.73 10.07 -34.44
N HIS A 458 20.04 10.93 -35.41
CA HIS A 458 19.75 10.70 -36.82
C HIS A 458 20.44 9.45 -37.41
N THR A 459 21.42 8.88 -36.69
CA THR A 459 22.09 7.62 -37.00
C THR A 459 22.44 6.90 -35.71
N GLN A 460 21.95 5.66 -35.52
CA GLN A 460 22.32 4.80 -34.39
C GLN A 460 23.85 4.61 -34.36
N ALA A 461 24.50 5.10 -33.30
CA ALA A 461 25.92 4.87 -33.09
C ALA A 461 26.11 3.41 -32.62
N PHE A 462 26.87 2.62 -33.37
CA PHE A 462 27.26 1.27 -32.99
C PHE A 462 28.78 1.20 -32.84
N LEU A 463 29.24 0.54 -31.79
CA LEU A 463 30.65 0.33 -31.50
C LEU A 463 31.00 -1.13 -31.83
N LEU A 464 31.99 -1.34 -32.68
CA LEU A 464 32.38 -2.66 -33.16
C LEU A 464 33.67 -3.09 -32.43
N HIS A 465 33.55 -3.99 -31.45
CA HIS A 465 34.69 -4.53 -30.73
C HIS A 465 34.76 -6.05 -30.92
N LYS A 466 35.90 -6.54 -31.43
CA LYS A 466 36.21 -7.98 -31.60
C LYS A 466 35.05 -8.81 -32.17
N ARG A 467 34.44 -8.32 -33.27
CA ARG A 467 33.32 -8.93 -34.03
C ARG A 467 31.92 -8.87 -33.40
N TYR A 468 31.72 -8.17 -32.30
CA TYR A 468 30.37 -7.91 -31.78
C TYR A 468 29.98 -6.45 -32.03
N LYS A 469 28.78 -6.26 -32.59
CA LYS A 469 28.17 -4.95 -32.79
C LYS A 469 27.42 -4.59 -31.50
N ILE A 470 27.90 -3.56 -30.80
CA ILE A 470 27.27 -3.05 -29.59
C ILE A 470 26.50 -1.80 -30.00
N ASP A 471 25.17 -1.87 -29.94
CA ASP A 471 24.31 -0.72 -30.21
C ASP A 471 24.32 0.20 -28.98
N VAL A 472 24.68 1.46 -29.17
CA VAL A 472 24.81 2.45 -28.10
C VAL A 472 23.63 3.41 -28.18
N ALA A 473 22.77 3.39 -27.17
CA ALA A 473 21.70 4.38 -27.00
C ALA A 473 22.18 5.50 -26.08
N VAL A 474 22.01 6.75 -26.51
CA VAL A 474 22.40 7.94 -25.76
C VAL A 474 21.13 8.65 -25.28
N TYR A 475 20.94 8.66 -23.97
CA TYR A 475 19.82 9.36 -23.34
C TYR A 475 20.30 10.70 -22.79
N LYS A 476 19.48 11.75 -22.97
CA LYS A 476 19.74 13.04 -22.32
C LYS A 476 18.88 13.17 -21.08
N ILE A 477 19.55 13.33 -19.95
CA ILE A 477 18.90 13.58 -18.68
C ILE A 477 18.59 15.07 -18.58
N ARG A 478 17.31 15.44 -18.43
CA ARG A 478 16.87 16.79 -18.08
C ARG A 478 16.38 16.79 -16.62
N VAL A 479 16.90 17.73 -15.84
CA VAL A 479 16.46 18.05 -14.48
C VAL A 479 15.35 19.08 -14.53
#